data_AF-A0A357EAF1-F1
#
_entry.id   AF-A0A357EAF1-F1
#
_cell.length_a   1.000
_cell.length_b   1.000
_cell.length_c   1.000
_cell.angle_alpha   90.00
_cell.angle_beta   90.00
_cell.angle_gamma   90.00
#
_symmetry.space_group_name_H-M   'P 1'
#
loop_
_entity.id
_entity.type
_entity.pdbx_description
1 polymer ?
#
loop_
_entity_poly.entity_id
_entity_poly.type
_entity_poly.pdbx_seq_one_letter_code
_entity_poly.pdbx_strand_id
1 'polypeptide(L)'
;MSLLLLLLLLVPLSTSAKDLGELSANPYQQNSTANPFGAGSPFAQNGINNPFSPYGSPFSNQSVTNPFATDAPKLYDQQGNYRGKLSANPYDPDSTSNPYGRYGSPFSPDSINNPYGAGSPYRSDSPTNPYGRGLRIEGQ
;
A
#
# COMPACT_ATOMS: atom_id res chain seq x y z
N MET A 1 15.59 -56.41 4.03
CA MET A 1 15.80 -55.10 4.71
C MET A 1 15.34 -54.01 3.77
N SER A 2 14.06 -53.63 3.82
CA SER A 2 13.53 -52.58 2.94
C SER A 2 13.78 -51.23 3.59
N LEU A 3 14.68 -50.45 2.98
CA LEU A 3 15.04 -49.10 3.39
C LEU A 3 13.88 -48.17 3.01
N LEU A 4 13.10 -47.73 4.01
CA LEU A 4 12.05 -46.72 3.83
C LEU A 4 12.72 -45.36 3.72
N LEU A 5 12.85 -44.84 2.48
CA LEU A 5 13.38 -43.51 2.23
C LEU A 5 12.27 -42.48 2.53
N LEU A 6 12.37 -41.78 3.66
CA LEU A 6 11.46 -40.68 4.01
C LEU A 6 11.89 -39.44 3.19
N LEU A 7 11.17 -39.13 2.12
CA LEU A 7 11.39 -37.93 1.32
C LEU A 7 10.80 -36.72 2.07
N LEU A 8 11.66 -35.92 2.71
CA LEU A 8 11.26 -34.64 3.31
C LEU A 8 10.95 -33.63 2.20
N LEU A 9 9.65 -33.43 1.91
CA LEU A 9 9.18 -32.34 1.07
C LEU A 9 9.40 -31.00 1.79
N LEU A 10 10.44 -30.25 1.40
CA LEU A 10 10.55 -28.84 1.72
C LEU A 10 9.43 -28.10 0.98
N VAL A 11 8.33 -27.83 1.67
CA VAL A 11 7.28 -26.93 1.17
C VAL A 11 7.77 -25.49 1.38
N PRO A 12 7.98 -24.69 0.32
CA PRO A 12 8.32 -23.29 0.50
C PRO A 12 7.15 -22.57 1.17
N LEU A 13 7.38 -22.01 2.36
CA LEU A 13 6.43 -21.09 3.00
C LEU A 13 6.27 -19.88 2.07
N SER A 14 5.13 -19.82 1.38
CA SER A 14 4.74 -18.64 0.61
C SER A 14 4.11 -17.64 1.58
N THR A 15 4.81 -16.55 1.90
CA THR A 15 4.23 -15.41 2.62
C THR A 15 3.33 -14.66 1.64
N SER A 16 2.03 -14.86 1.73
CA SER A 16 1.07 -14.09 0.92
C SER A 16 1.04 -12.65 1.43
N ALA A 17 1.22 -11.68 0.53
CA ALA A 17 1.08 -10.26 0.87
C ALA A 17 -0.31 -9.99 1.47
N LYS A 18 -0.36 -9.13 2.48
CA LYS A 18 -1.59 -8.76 3.18
C LYS A 18 -2.32 -7.68 2.39
N ASP A 19 -3.53 -7.97 1.92
CA ASP A 19 -4.41 -6.95 1.32
C ASP A 19 -4.93 -6.00 2.41
N LEU A 20 -4.62 -4.70 2.27
CA LEU A 20 -5.02 -3.63 3.18
C LEU A 20 -6.12 -2.73 2.62
N GLY A 21 -6.66 -3.06 1.44
CA GLY A 21 -7.65 -2.27 0.71
C GLY A 21 -7.04 -1.43 -0.41
N GLU A 22 -7.74 -0.35 -0.78
CA GLU A 22 -7.40 0.53 -1.87
C GLU A 22 -7.22 1.97 -1.40
N LEU A 23 -6.06 2.55 -1.73
CA LEU A 23 -5.78 3.97 -1.57
C LEU A 23 -6.66 4.74 -2.57
N SER A 24 -7.77 5.27 -2.09
CA SER A 24 -8.84 5.86 -2.90
C SER A 24 -9.54 6.99 -2.16
N ALA A 25 -9.93 8.04 -2.91
CA ALA A 25 -10.75 9.14 -2.44
C ALA A 25 -12.26 8.83 -2.51
N ASN A 26 -12.66 7.69 -3.09
CA ASN A 26 -14.07 7.33 -3.22
C ASN A 26 -14.61 6.76 -1.89
N PRO A 27 -15.52 7.46 -1.18
CA PRO A 27 -15.99 7.02 0.14
C PRO A 27 -17.03 5.90 0.08
N TYR A 28 -17.56 5.59 -1.10
CA TYR A 28 -18.64 4.61 -1.27
C TYR A 28 -18.13 3.19 -1.55
N GLN A 29 -16.85 3.04 -1.90
CA GLN A 29 -16.21 1.74 -2.09
C GLN A 29 -15.89 1.09 -0.74
N GLN A 30 -16.20 -0.19 -0.58
CA GLN A 30 -16.00 -0.91 0.69
C GLN A 30 -14.52 -1.03 1.07
N ASN A 31 -13.66 -1.25 0.09
CA ASN A 31 -12.22 -1.40 0.23
C ASN A 31 -11.46 -0.07 0.19
N SER A 32 -12.15 1.07 0.02
CA SER A 32 -11.49 2.37 -0.04
C SER A 32 -11.03 2.85 1.34
N THR A 33 -9.82 3.43 1.38
CA THR A 33 -9.27 4.12 2.55
C THR A 33 -10.05 5.39 2.93
N ALA A 34 -10.87 5.94 2.02
CA ALA A 34 -11.78 7.04 2.32
C ALA A 34 -13.12 6.58 2.93
N ASN A 35 -13.40 5.28 2.97
CA ASN A 35 -14.63 4.75 3.57
C ASN A 35 -14.40 4.40 5.06
N PRO A 36 -14.93 5.18 6.02
CA PRO A 36 -14.69 4.97 7.46
C PRO A 36 -15.42 3.74 8.02
N PHE A 37 -16.34 3.14 7.26
CA PHE A 37 -17.03 1.91 7.64
C PHE A 37 -16.40 0.66 7.00
N GLY A 38 -15.37 0.85 6.16
CA GLY A 38 -14.66 -0.19 5.43
C GLY A 38 -13.16 -0.20 5.72
N ALA A 39 -12.33 -0.33 4.69
CA ALA A 39 -10.87 -0.34 4.83
C ALA A 39 -10.30 0.95 5.46
N GLY A 40 -10.99 2.08 5.28
CA GLY A 40 -10.66 3.36 5.91
C GLY A 40 -11.05 3.48 7.39
N SER A 41 -11.65 2.46 7.99
CA SER A 41 -12.07 2.50 9.39
C SER A 41 -10.90 2.74 10.35
N PRO A 42 -11.04 3.66 11.32
CA PRO A 42 -10.03 3.89 12.35
C PRO A 42 -9.92 2.74 13.35
N PHE A 43 -10.82 1.74 13.28
CA PHE A 43 -10.84 0.56 14.13
C PHE A 43 -10.45 -0.72 13.39
N ALA A 44 -10.14 -0.64 12.08
CA ALA A 44 -9.72 -1.81 11.32
C ALA A 44 -8.40 -2.37 11.88
N GLN A 45 -8.38 -3.66 12.22
CA GLN A 45 -7.24 -4.31 12.91
C GLN A 45 -5.90 -4.11 12.18
N ASN A 46 -5.94 -4.13 10.85
CA ASN A 46 -4.77 -3.92 9.97
C ASN A 46 -4.93 -2.66 9.10
N GLY A 47 -5.82 -1.73 9.46
CA GLY A 47 -6.12 -0.57 8.61
C GLY A 47 -5.04 0.52 8.73
N ILE A 48 -4.68 1.13 7.61
CA ILE A 48 -3.70 2.22 7.57
C ILE A 48 -4.17 3.48 8.33
N ASN A 49 -5.49 3.64 8.52
CA ASN A 49 -6.10 4.75 9.27
C ASN A 49 -6.25 4.45 10.77
N ASN A 50 -5.92 3.24 11.22
CA ASN A 50 -5.95 2.88 12.63
C ASN A 50 -4.56 3.12 13.26
N PRO A 51 -4.40 4.12 14.15
CA PRO A 51 -3.10 4.44 14.76
C PRO A 51 -2.60 3.37 15.74
N PHE A 52 -3.41 2.36 16.05
CA PHE A 52 -3.03 1.22 16.87
C PHE A 52 -2.72 -0.04 16.04
N SER A 53 -2.90 0.01 14.71
CA SER A 53 -2.58 -1.11 13.82
C SER A 53 -1.09 -1.13 13.44
N PRO A 54 -0.55 -2.26 12.96
CA PRO A 54 0.79 -2.33 12.41
C PRO A 54 1.05 -1.37 11.24
N TYR A 55 0.03 -1.03 10.45
CA TYR A 55 0.18 -0.24 9.23
C TYR A 55 -0.21 1.25 9.39
N GLY A 56 -0.88 1.63 10.49
CA GLY A 56 -1.21 3.02 10.79
C GLY A 56 -0.46 3.61 11.99
N SER A 57 0.15 2.78 12.83
CA SER A 57 0.86 3.21 14.04
C SER A 57 2.12 4.03 13.74
N PRO A 58 2.35 5.17 14.38
CA PRO A 58 3.56 5.97 14.15
C PRO A 58 4.85 5.27 14.64
N PHE A 59 4.73 4.16 15.37
CA PHE A 59 5.87 3.42 15.95
C PHE A 59 6.22 2.14 15.20
N SER A 60 5.38 1.69 14.28
CA SER A 60 5.61 0.43 13.54
C SER A 60 6.54 0.66 12.35
N ASN A 61 7.42 -0.30 12.09
CA ASN A 61 8.29 -0.28 10.91
C ASN A 61 7.54 -0.59 9.60
N GLN A 62 6.30 -1.06 9.70
CA GLN A 62 5.40 -1.35 8.58
C GLN A 62 4.40 -0.24 8.30
N SER A 63 4.50 0.88 9.02
CA SER A 63 3.47 1.91 9.01
C SER A 63 3.60 2.90 7.87
N VAL A 64 2.45 3.37 7.38
CA VAL A 64 2.37 4.49 6.45
C VAL A 64 2.70 5.82 7.11
N THR A 65 2.57 5.95 8.43
CA THR A 65 2.72 7.22 9.18
C THR A 65 4.08 7.38 9.86
N ASN A 66 4.86 6.31 9.99
CA ASN A 66 6.19 6.37 10.62
C ASN A 66 7.24 6.92 9.62
N PRO A 67 7.87 8.07 9.89
CA PRO A 67 8.87 8.65 8.99
C PRO A 67 10.19 7.86 8.93
N PHE A 68 10.34 6.82 9.73
CA PHE A 68 11.50 5.92 9.74
C PHE A 68 11.15 4.48 9.34
N ALA A 69 9.90 4.22 8.91
CA ALA A 69 9.52 2.91 8.41
C ALA A 69 10.39 2.50 7.21
N THR A 70 10.90 1.28 7.25
CA THR A 70 11.64 0.67 6.15
C THR A 70 10.81 -0.38 5.39
N ASP A 71 9.70 -0.82 5.98
CA ASP A 71 8.84 -1.88 5.47
C ASP A 71 7.38 -1.43 5.26
N ALA A 72 7.21 -0.20 4.80
CA ALA A 72 5.90 0.38 4.53
C ALA A 72 5.15 -0.37 3.38
N PRO A 73 3.81 -0.32 3.35
CA PRO A 73 3.00 -1.02 2.36
C PRO A 73 3.29 -0.56 0.93
N LYS A 74 3.15 -1.49 -0.02
CA LYS A 74 3.36 -1.26 -1.44
C LYS A 74 2.05 -0.90 -2.13
N LEU A 75 2.14 -0.02 -3.13
CA LEU A 75 1.01 0.37 -3.96
C LEU A 75 1.09 -0.29 -5.33
N TYR A 76 -0.06 -0.75 -5.81
CA TYR A 76 -0.20 -1.32 -7.15
C TYR A 76 -1.42 -0.74 -7.85
N ASP A 77 -1.30 -0.48 -9.15
CA ASP A 77 -2.48 -0.21 -9.96
C ASP A 77 -3.23 -1.49 -10.33
N GLN A 78 -4.34 -1.34 -11.05
CA GLN A 78 -5.23 -2.44 -11.42
C GLN A 78 -4.59 -3.40 -12.44
N GLN A 79 -3.51 -3.00 -13.10
CA GLN A 79 -2.73 -3.83 -14.01
C GLN A 79 -1.55 -4.51 -13.29
N GLY A 80 -1.38 -4.26 -11.98
CA GLY A 80 -0.28 -4.80 -11.18
C GLY A 80 1.03 -4.02 -11.33
N ASN A 81 1.02 -2.82 -11.92
CA ASN A 81 2.21 -1.99 -11.95
C ASN A 81 2.46 -1.41 -10.56
N TYR A 82 3.70 -1.50 -10.12
CA TYR A 82 4.14 -0.93 -8.86
C TYR A 82 4.10 0.61 -8.89
N ARG A 83 3.60 1.21 -7.81
CA ARG A 83 3.41 2.66 -7.62
C ARG A 83 4.11 3.21 -6.37
N GLY A 84 5.14 2.50 -5.90
CA GLY A 84 5.94 2.91 -4.75
C GLY A 84 5.42 2.37 -3.41
N LYS A 85 6.06 2.81 -2.33
CA LYS A 85 5.63 2.54 -0.95
C LYS A 85 4.78 3.68 -0.42
N LEU A 86 3.61 3.36 0.11
CA LEU A 86 2.78 4.30 0.87
C LEU A 86 3.46 4.55 2.22
N SER A 87 4.30 5.57 2.28
CA SER A 87 5.20 5.80 3.41
C SER A 87 5.35 7.29 3.72
N ALA A 88 5.49 7.62 5.00
CA ALA A 88 5.87 8.94 5.50
C ALA A 88 7.39 9.18 5.47
N ASN A 89 8.20 8.14 5.22
CA ASN A 89 9.65 8.26 5.22
C ASN A 89 10.13 9.05 3.99
N PRO A 90 10.70 10.26 4.14
CA PRO A 90 11.10 11.07 2.99
C PRO A 90 12.44 10.63 2.39
N TYR A 91 13.16 9.72 3.05
CA TYR A 91 14.49 9.26 2.65
C TYR A 91 14.46 7.92 1.89
N ASP A 92 13.36 7.17 1.98
CA ASP A 92 13.18 5.96 1.17
C ASP A 92 13.00 6.35 -0.31
N PRO A 93 13.80 5.82 -1.24
CA PRO A 93 13.72 6.16 -2.67
C PRO A 93 12.38 5.80 -3.31
N ASP A 94 11.67 4.81 -2.76
CA ASP A 94 10.38 4.34 -3.26
C ASP A 94 9.18 5.01 -2.57
N SER A 95 9.42 5.85 -1.56
CA SER A 95 8.36 6.47 -0.76
C SER A 95 7.54 7.49 -1.55
N THR A 96 6.23 7.44 -1.36
CA THR A 96 5.29 8.48 -1.82
C THR A 96 5.52 9.83 -1.13
N SER A 97 6.23 9.88 -0.01
CA SER A 97 6.60 11.13 0.68
C SER A 97 7.99 11.64 0.33
N ASN A 98 8.75 10.97 -0.54
CA ASN A 98 10.03 11.47 -1.03
C ASN A 98 9.80 12.37 -2.27
N PRO A 99 9.91 13.72 -2.14
CA PRO A 99 9.61 14.64 -3.25
C PRO A 99 10.64 14.59 -4.39
N TYR A 100 11.78 13.95 -4.16
CA TYR A 100 12.82 13.72 -5.16
C TYR A 100 12.75 12.31 -5.76
N GLY A 101 11.97 11.41 -5.16
CA GLY A 101 11.80 10.03 -5.58
C GLY A 101 10.80 9.88 -6.73
N ARG A 102 10.89 8.76 -7.45
CA ARG A 102 10.02 8.46 -8.61
C ARG A 102 8.52 8.45 -8.25
N TYR A 103 8.16 7.98 -7.05
CA TYR A 103 6.75 7.79 -6.67
C TYR A 103 6.19 8.90 -5.77
N GLY A 104 7.05 9.78 -5.23
CA GLY A 104 6.63 10.94 -4.42
C GLY A 104 6.80 12.29 -5.11
N SER A 105 7.63 12.40 -6.16
CA SER A 105 7.88 13.67 -6.84
C SER A 105 6.63 14.19 -7.58
N PRO A 106 6.27 15.47 -7.47
CA PRO A 106 5.15 16.05 -8.22
C PRO A 106 5.41 16.13 -9.74
N PHE A 107 6.65 15.92 -10.18
CA PHE A 107 7.04 15.99 -11.60
C PHE A 107 7.10 14.62 -12.28
N SER A 108 7.07 13.52 -11.50
CA SER A 108 7.15 12.18 -12.05
C SER A 108 5.78 11.69 -12.54
N PRO A 109 5.66 11.08 -13.73
CA PRO A 109 4.39 10.53 -14.22
C PRO A 109 3.88 9.35 -13.39
N ASP A 110 4.75 8.63 -12.67
CA ASP A 110 4.39 7.49 -11.82
C ASP A 110 3.96 7.90 -10.40
N SER A 111 4.11 9.16 -10.04
CA SER A 111 3.83 9.66 -8.70
C SER A 111 2.35 9.94 -8.50
N ILE A 112 1.83 9.50 -7.35
CA ILE A 112 0.46 9.83 -6.91
C ILE A 112 0.31 11.31 -6.54
N ASN A 113 1.42 12.04 -6.39
CA ASN A 113 1.45 13.48 -6.12
C ASN A 113 1.48 14.31 -7.42
N ASN A 114 1.55 13.68 -8.59
CA ASN A 114 1.50 14.37 -9.87
C ASN A 114 0.07 14.35 -10.45
N PRO A 115 -0.65 15.49 -10.52
CA PRO A 115 -2.02 15.56 -11.03
C PRO A 115 -2.14 15.34 -12.55
N TYR A 116 -1.02 15.33 -13.27
CA TYR A 116 -0.93 14.99 -14.69
C TYR A 116 -0.44 13.54 -14.90
N GLY A 117 -0.10 12.82 -13.83
CA GLY A 117 0.41 11.45 -13.83
C GLY A 117 -0.53 10.46 -13.13
N ALA A 118 0.02 9.55 -12.34
CA ALA A 118 -0.74 8.57 -11.55
C ALA A 118 -1.68 9.25 -10.52
N GLY A 119 -1.37 10.46 -10.07
CA GLY A 119 -2.21 11.29 -9.20
C GLY A 119 -3.34 12.04 -9.90
N SER A 120 -3.60 11.81 -11.19
CA SER A 120 -4.59 12.57 -11.94
C SER A 120 -6.04 12.27 -11.52
N PRO A 121 -6.86 13.29 -11.19
CA PRO A 121 -8.24 13.08 -10.75
C PRO A 121 -9.16 12.53 -11.85
N TYR A 122 -8.71 12.50 -13.10
CA TYR A 122 -9.47 11.99 -14.25
C TYR A 122 -9.17 10.52 -14.56
N ARG A 123 -8.15 9.94 -13.92
CA ARG A 123 -7.78 8.53 -14.11
C ARG A 123 -8.61 7.64 -13.20
N SER A 124 -9.09 6.51 -13.72
CA SER A 124 -9.94 5.57 -12.96
C SER A 124 -9.20 4.85 -11.84
N ASP A 125 -7.89 4.68 -11.97
CA ASP A 125 -6.99 4.05 -10.99
C ASP A 125 -6.35 5.05 -10.03
N SER A 126 -6.58 6.36 -10.21
CA SER A 126 -5.93 7.35 -9.36
C SER A 126 -6.53 7.38 -7.96
N PRO A 127 -5.70 7.47 -6.90
CA PRO A 127 -6.16 7.70 -5.55
C PRO A 127 -6.96 8.99 -5.37
N THR A 128 -6.74 10.00 -6.23
CA THR A 128 -7.35 11.33 -6.09
C THR A 128 -8.70 11.46 -6.81
N ASN A 129 -9.07 10.47 -7.63
CA ASN A 129 -10.35 10.46 -8.32
C ASN A 129 -11.47 10.00 -7.34
N PRO A 130 -12.45 10.87 -7.00
CA PRO A 130 -13.51 10.54 -6.05
C PRO A 130 -14.49 9.47 -6.57
N TYR A 131 -14.43 9.12 -7.85
CA TYR A 131 -15.19 8.04 -8.48
C TYR A 131 -14.30 6.88 -8.90
N GLY A 132 -12.97 7.04 -8.80
CA GLY A 132 -11.98 6.03 -9.16
C GLY A 132 -11.94 4.89 -8.16
N ARG A 133 -11.34 3.77 -8.57
CA ARG A 133 -11.06 2.61 -7.73
C ARG A 133 -9.85 2.86 -6.82
N GLY A 134 -8.86 3.58 -7.32
CA GLY A 134 -7.62 3.82 -6.59
C GLY A 134 -6.61 2.67 -6.74
N LEU A 135 -5.61 2.67 -5.86
CA LEU A 135 -4.46 1.76 -5.90
C LEU A 135 -4.56 0.71 -4.80
N ARG A 136 -4.32 -0.56 -5.13
CA ARG A 136 -4.27 -1.64 -4.14
C ARG A 136 -3.09 -1.43 -3.20
N ILE A 137 -3.32 -1.67 -1.92
CA ILE A 137 -2.33 -1.57 -0.84
C ILE A 137 -1.97 -2.97 -0.37
N GLU A 138 -0.70 -3.32 -0.46
CA GLU A 138 -0.17 -4.62 -0.03
C GLU A 138 0.84 -4.43 1.11
N GLY A 139 0.51 -4.96 2.28
CA GLY A 139 1.42 -5.14 3.40
C GLY A 139 2.20 -6.46 3.32
N GLN A 140 3.24 -6.60 4.15
CA GLN A 140 3.89 -7.88 4.40
C GLN A 140 3.01 -8.84 5.19
#